data_AF-A0A5M6BT52-F1
#
_entry.id   AF-A0A5M6BT52-F1
#
_cell.length_a   1.000
_cell.length_b   1.000
_cell.length_c   1.000
_cell.angle_alpha   90.00
_cell.angle_beta   90.00
_cell.angle_gamma   90.00
#
_symmetry.space_group_name_H-M   'P 1'
#
loop_
_entity.id
_entity.type
_entity.pdbx_description
1 polymer ?
#
loop_
_entity_poly.entity_id
_entity_poly.type
_entity_poly.pdbx_seq_one_letter_code
_entity_poly.pdbx_strand_id
1 'polypeptide(L)'
;MALPPPGAVNFTPLLLDHLESHPQLHGWSLDPSLFSVLLLTLIVKRGGLVVDVEQEGVEKVVKVATAMTRHIFSLRTHHVDLDASTLPSEIPLRLLHHPPPPPKNEITPMPSRPSSSLRNPSTLRETHLGNGHAPTPTPTRSSSSHSVGLGINYHHEHIIKSTAELVVPEVLIVTGLEAATSPALIKFCDVLTKRRVEVGEGRWDFEPVVIWVREEGNEVPSWVIDHFMCGINISPEEVELPPPDLHERGVIPPSYIPALSSLLPYTHIHPPLFIHISNLLSAVSSHPSLKSTMTQRAVRAFPEYVKAHRLLSGGFDLPESFIDKALSPPSHLSWRHDAELQRTGTISNRQPALSGDIEAWAGLAGEEPDISQLATEGDEEKGPLEGWYATPANVQGVWGVCMGHRAKKREERKEVMWLMKGGAGGGVDKQQQVKGGNLKMKAGRGADRILDEILRIV
;
A
#
# COMPACT_ATOMS: atom_id res chain seq x y z
N MET A 1 -21.57 -12.10 17.30
CA MET A 1 -20.42 -12.69 18.02
C MET A 1 -19.43 -11.57 18.30
N ALA A 2 -18.61 -11.66 19.36
CA ALA A 2 -17.54 -10.68 19.56
C ALA A 2 -16.38 -10.98 18.60
N LEU A 3 -15.65 -9.96 18.18
CA LEU A 3 -14.38 -10.15 17.46
C LEU A 3 -13.33 -10.74 18.41
N PRO A 4 -12.37 -11.54 17.90
CA PRO A 4 -11.28 -12.02 18.74
C PRO A 4 -10.52 -10.83 19.35
N PRO A 5 -10.17 -10.87 20.64
CA PRO A 5 -9.33 -9.83 21.22
C PRO A 5 -7.94 -9.86 20.57
N PRO A 6 -7.30 -8.70 20.35
CA PRO A 6 -5.90 -8.66 19.93
C PRO A 6 -5.03 -9.52 20.85
N GLY A 7 -4.13 -10.32 20.28
CA GLY A 7 -3.28 -11.24 21.04
C GLY A 7 -3.91 -12.56 21.46
N ALA A 8 -5.12 -12.88 21.02
CA ALA A 8 -5.65 -14.23 21.14
C ALA A 8 -4.73 -15.27 20.47
N VAL A 9 -4.56 -16.44 21.09
CA VAL A 9 -3.91 -17.59 20.43
C VAL A 9 -4.74 -17.97 19.21
N ASN A 10 -4.10 -18.20 18.06
CA ASN A 10 -4.78 -18.45 16.78
C ASN A 10 -5.69 -17.30 16.35
N PHE A 11 -5.26 -16.05 16.58
CA PHE A 11 -6.02 -14.85 16.24
C PHE A 11 -6.57 -14.86 14.80
N THR A 12 -5.72 -15.08 13.79
CA THR A 12 -6.16 -15.07 12.38
C THR A 12 -7.20 -16.17 12.07
N PRO A 13 -6.98 -17.45 12.43
CA PRO A 13 -8.02 -18.47 12.31
C PRO A 13 -9.33 -18.11 13.00
N LEU A 14 -9.28 -17.61 14.25
CA LEU A 14 -10.49 -17.19 14.99
C LEU A 14 -11.21 -16.03 14.31
N LEU A 15 -10.46 -15.12 13.68
CA LEU A 15 -11.03 -14.02 12.92
C LEU A 15 -11.69 -14.51 11.63
N LEU A 16 -11.08 -15.46 10.92
CA LEU A 16 -11.68 -16.10 9.74
C LEU A 16 -12.96 -16.87 10.12
N ASP A 17 -12.93 -17.68 11.17
CA ASP A 17 -14.11 -18.39 11.69
C ASP A 17 -15.25 -17.42 12.04
N HIS A 18 -14.91 -16.27 12.64
CA HIS A 18 -15.87 -15.21 12.94
C HIS A 18 -16.48 -14.63 11.66
N LEU A 19 -15.69 -14.41 10.61
CA LEU A 19 -16.15 -13.86 9.34
C LEU A 19 -17.01 -14.87 8.58
N GLU A 20 -16.61 -16.13 8.51
CA GLU A 20 -17.36 -17.21 7.84
C GLU A 20 -18.70 -17.49 8.52
N SER A 21 -18.76 -17.36 9.85
CA SER A 21 -20.01 -17.48 10.62
C SER A 21 -20.87 -16.22 10.63
N HIS A 22 -20.39 -15.11 10.04
CA HIS A 22 -21.11 -13.85 10.06
C HIS A 22 -22.30 -13.87 9.06
N PRO A 23 -23.54 -13.56 9.50
CA PRO A 23 -24.72 -13.66 8.61
C PRO A 23 -24.63 -12.83 7.33
N GLN A 24 -23.91 -11.70 7.35
CA GLN A 24 -23.74 -10.84 6.18
C GLN A 24 -22.78 -11.41 5.12
N LEU A 25 -21.92 -12.37 5.50
CA LEU A 25 -20.96 -13.00 4.60
C LEU A 25 -21.37 -14.45 4.28
N HIS A 26 -22.62 -14.83 4.60
CA HIS A 26 -23.10 -16.18 4.42
C HIS A 26 -22.97 -16.64 2.97
N GLY A 27 -22.30 -17.78 2.77
CA GLY A 27 -22.08 -18.36 1.44
C GLY A 27 -20.88 -17.79 0.67
N TRP A 28 -20.09 -16.88 1.27
CA TRP A 28 -18.83 -16.43 0.69
C TRP A 28 -17.64 -17.14 1.35
N SER A 29 -16.96 -18.03 0.63
CA SER A 29 -15.69 -18.60 1.09
C SER A 29 -14.56 -17.59 0.90
N LEU A 30 -13.97 -17.12 2.00
CA LEU A 30 -12.85 -16.19 1.95
C LEU A 30 -11.56 -16.96 1.69
N ASP A 31 -10.71 -16.46 0.79
CA ASP A 31 -9.35 -16.99 0.64
C ASP A 31 -8.50 -16.60 1.87
N PRO A 32 -8.05 -17.56 2.69
CA PRO A 32 -7.31 -17.27 3.92
C PRO A 32 -5.99 -16.55 3.66
N SER A 33 -5.34 -16.83 2.52
CA SER A 33 -4.02 -16.30 2.18
C SER A 33 -4.11 -14.80 1.86
N LEU A 34 -5.02 -14.42 0.95
CA LEU A 34 -5.32 -13.03 0.61
C LEU A 34 -5.79 -12.26 1.84
N PHE A 35 -6.69 -12.83 2.64
CA PHE A 35 -7.17 -12.20 3.87
C PHE A 35 -6.02 -11.89 4.83
N SER A 36 -5.17 -12.89 5.10
CA SER A 36 -4.05 -12.76 6.05
C SER A 36 -3.02 -11.71 5.59
N VAL A 37 -2.68 -11.70 4.30
CA VAL A 37 -1.71 -10.75 3.74
C VAL A 37 -2.29 -9.34 3.64
N LEU A 38 -3.60 -9.20 3.34
CA LEU A 38 -4.30 -7.93 3.40
C LEU A 38 -4.29 -7.38 4.82
N LEU A 39 -4.69 -8.18 5.81
CA LEU A 39 -4.69 -7.81 7.22
C LEU A 39 -3.30 -7.35 7.68
N LEU A 40 -2.27 -8.12 7.34
CA LEU A 40 -0.87 -7.80 7.63
C LEU A 40 -0.46 -6.44 7.02
N THR A 41 -0.81 -6.19 5.76
CA THR A 41 -0.49 -4.94 5.06
C THR A 41 -1.25 -3.74 5.66
N LEU A 42 -2.52 -3.94 6.04
CA LEU A 42 -3.38 -2.94 6.67
C LEU A 42 -2.90 -2.53 8.06
N ILE A 43 -2.32 -3.47 8.82
CA ILE A 43 -1.74 -3.21 10.15
C ILE A 43 -0.45 -2.40 10.02
N VAL A 44 0.45 -2.77 9.10
CA VAL A 44 1.77 -2.14 8.98
C VAL A 44 1.70 -0.76 8.32
N LYS A 45 0.83 -0.57 7.32
CA LYS A 45 0.68 0.69 6.56
C LYS A 45 1.99 1.28 6.01
N ARG A 46 2.99 0.43 5.76
CA ARG A 46 4.30 0.82 5.20
C ARG A 46 4.62 -0.03 3.99
N GLY A 47 4.24 0.49 2.82
CA GLY A 47 4.36 -0.20 1.54
C GLY A 47 3.02 -0.79 1.09
N GLY A 48 2.96 -1.20 -0.16
CA GLY A 48 1.80 -1.84 -0.76
C GLY A 48 1.87 -3.37 -0.78
N LEU A 49 0.82 -3.97 -1.32
CA LEU A 49 0.69 -5.39 -1.63
C LEU A 49 0.68 -5.59 -3.14
N VAL A 50 1.49 -6.51 -3.67
CA VAL A 50 1.33 -7.06 -5.02
C VAL A 50 0.51 -8.33 -4.94
N VAL A 51 -0.54 -8.42 -5.75
CA VAL A 51 -1.33 -9.63 -5.93
C VAL A 51 -1.11 -10.09 -7.38
N ASP A 52 -0.28 -11.11 -7.54
CA ASP A 52 -0.03 -11.76 -8.83
C ASP A 52 -1.18 -12.71 -9.15
N VAL A 53 -1.77 -12.53 -10.33
CA VAL A 53 -2.93 -13.31 -10.77
C VAL A 53 -2.75 -13.67 -12.25
N GLU A 54 -3.22 -14.85 -12.64
CA GLU A 54 -3.36 -15.19 -14.05
C GLU A 54 -4.27 -14.16 -14.77
N GLN A 55 -4.01 -13.92 -16.06
CA GLN A 55 -4.64 -12.82 -16.81
C GLN A 55 -6.17 -12.79 -16.72
N GLU A 56 -6.82 -13.95 -16.78
CA GLU A 56 -8.29 -14.06 -16.73
C GLU A 56 -8.89 -13.74 -15.34
N GLY A 57 -8.06 -13.72 -14.29
CA GLY A 57 -8.49 -13.53 -12.90
C GLY A 57 -8.41 -12.11 -12.37
N VAL A 58 -7.80 -11.17 -13.09
CA VAL A 58 -7.54 -9.81 -12.57
C VAL A 58 -8.83 -9.13 -12.10
N GLU A 59 -9.88 -9.10 -12.93
CA GLU A 59 -11.16 -8.48 -12.56
C GLU A 59 -11.82 -9.18 -11.35
N LYS A 60 -11.71 -10.50 -11.29
CA LYS A 60 -12.26 -11.31 -10.20
C LYS A 60 -11.59 -10.95 -8.88
N VAL A 61 -10.26 -10.91 -8.87
CA VAL A 61 -9.47 -10.54 -7.68
C VAL A 61 -9.68 -9.08 -7.29
N VAL A 62 -9.81 -8.15 -8.25
CA VAL A 62 -10.17 -6.75 -7.95
C VAL A 62 -11.51 -6.66 -7.24
N LYS A 63 -12.55 -7.38 -7.71
CA LYS A 63 -13.88 -7.42 -7.06
C LYS A 63 -13.78 -7.97 -5.64
N VAL A 64 -13.02 -9.04 -5.45
CA VAL A 64 -12.83 -9.70 -4.15
C VAL A 64 -12.07 -8.79 -3.19
N ALA A 65 -10.91 -8.25 -3.60
CA ALA A 65 -10.13 -7.33 -2.79
C ALA A 65 -10.95 -6.08 -2.42
N THR A 66 -11.69 -5.52 -3.38
CA THR A 66 -12.60 -4.38 -3.15
C THR A 66 -13.67 -4.74 -2.12
N ALA A 67 -14.28 -5.92 -2.24
CA ALA A 67 -15.30 -6.36 -1.31
C ALA A 67 -14.75 -6.63 0.09
N MET A 68 -13.57 -7.24 0.21
CA MET A 68 -12.92 -7.45 1.50
C MET A 68 -12.60 -6.11 2.18
N THR A 69 -11.98 -5.17 1.47
CA THR A 69 -11.59 -3.90 2.07
C THR A 69 -12.80 -3.01 2.40
N ARG A 70 -13.85 -3.04 1.58
CA ARG A 70 -15.09 -2.28 1.83
C ARG A 70 -16.02 -2.94 2.85
N HIS A 71 -16.36 -4.21 2.69
CA HIS A 71 -17.40 -4.91 3.47
C HIS A 71 -16.86 -5.75 4.64
N ILE A 72 -15.58 -6.12 4.64
CA ILE A 72 -14.99 -6.75 5.83
C ILE A 72 -14.33 -5.69 6.69
N PHE A 73 -13.43 -4.89 6.13
CA PHE A 73 -12.64 -3.93 6.91
C PHE A 73 -13.27 -2.54 7.07
N SER A 74 -14.44 -2.28 6.47
CA SER A 74 -15.11 -0.96 6.51
C SER A 74 -14.26 0.21 5.98
N LEU A 75 -13.36 -0.03 5.01
CA LEU A 75 -12.42 0.97 4.51
C LEU A 75 -12.90 1.60 3.21
N ARG A 76 -12.67 2.91 3.07
CA ARG A 76 -12.91 3.63 1.81
C ARG A 76 -11.94 3.13 0.75
N THR A 77 -12.47 2.36 -0.19
CA THR A 77 -11.69 1.71 -1.23
C THR A 77 -11.98 2.33 -2.60
N HIS A 78 -10.92 2.67 -3.32
CA HIS A 78 -10.98 3.20 -4.68
C HIS A 78 -10.18 2.31 -5.63
N HIS A 79 -10.73 1.98 -6.79
CA HIS A 79 -10.05 1.20 -7.83
C HIS A 79 -9.67 2.13 -8.99
N VAL A 80 -8.43 2.01 -9.45
CA VAL A 80 -7.88 2.76 -10.58
C VAL A 80 -7.21 1.80 -11.55
N ASP A 81 -7.56 1.93 -12.82
CA ASP A 81 -6.85 1.27 -13.91
C ASP A 81 -5.86 2.25 -14.56
N LEU A 82 -4.60 1.83 -14.65
CA LEU A 82 -3.49 2.61 -15.21
C LEU A 82 -2.95 1.88 -16.42
N ASP A 83 -3.31 2.30 -17.62
CA ASP A 83 -2.92 1.65 -18.88
C ASP A 83 -1.83 2.44 -19.62
N ALA A 84 -1.48 1.96 -20.82
CA ALA A 84 -0.54 2.65 -21.70
C ALA A 84 -1.03 4.04 -22.18
N SER A 85 -2.34 4.32 -22.09
CA SER A 85 -2.92 5.61 -22.48
C SER A 85 -2.89 6.64 -21.35
N THR A 86 -2.67 6.19 -20.11
CA THR A 86 -2.70 7.05 -18.93
C THR A 86 -1.55 8.03 -18.93
N LEU A 87 -1.89 9.33 -18.97
CA LEU A 87 -0.93 10.41 -18.96
C LEU A 87 -0.44 10.71 -17.53
N PRO A 88 0.82 11.15 -17.35
CA PRO A 88 1.34 11.53 -16.03
C PRO A 88 0.52 12.62 -15.33
N SER A 89 -0.06 13.55 -16.09
CA SER A 89 -0.90 14.63 -15.56
C SER A 89 -2.23 14.14 -14.98
N GLU A 90 -2.71 12.97 -15.41
CA GLU A 90 -3.98 12.39 -14.93
C GLU A 90 -3.83 11.64 -13.62
N ILE A 91 -2.61 11.17 -13.30
CA ILE A 91 -2.34 10.34 -12.12
C ILE A 91 -2.87 11.00 -10.83
N PRO A 92 -2.54 12.26 -10.49
CA PRO A 92 -3.06 12.89 -9.27
C PRO A 92 -4.58 12.87 -9.16
N LEU A 93 -5.30 13.12 -10.25
CA LEU A 93 -6.75 13.14 -10.27
C LEU A 93 -7.34 11.73 -10.14
N ARG A 94 -6.80 10.75 -10.88
CA ARG A 94 -7.29 9.36 -10.84
C ARG A 94 -7.14 8.71 -9.46
N LEU A 95 -6.12 9.10 -8.69
CA LEU A 95 -5.87 8.58 -7.34
C LEU A 95 -6.85 9.10 -6.28
N LEU A 96 -7.56 10.19 -6.55
CA LEU A 96 -8.56 10.75 -5.66
C LEU A 96 -9.95 10.24 -6.03
N HIS A 97 -10.78 10.01 -5.03
CA HIS A 97 -12.14 9.54 -5.23
C HIS A 97 -13.10 10.73 -5.27
N HIS A 98 -13.97 10.76 -6.27
CA HIS A 98 -15.15 11.61 -6.25
C HIS A 98 -16.25 10.86 -5.50
N PRO A 99 -16.73 11.36 -4.34
CA PRO A 99 -17.85 10.74 -3.67
C PRO A 99 -19.03 10.70 -4.64
N PRO A 100 -19.81 9.60 -4.66
CA PRO A 100 -21.01 9.56 -5.46
C PRO A 100 -21.86 10.77 -5.10
N PRO A 101 -22.45 11.47 -6.10
CA PRO A 101 -23.31 12.59 -5.79
C PRO A 101 -24.38 12.09 -4.82
N PRO A 102 -24.69 12.86 -3.75
CA PRO A 102 -25.71 12.44 -2.80
C PRO A 102 -26.94 12.03 -3.59
N PRO A 103 -27.60 10.90 -3.24
CA PRO A 103 -28.78 10.45 -3.97
C PRO A 103 -29.69 11.66 -4.06
N LYS A 104 -29.98 12.11 -5.29
CA LYS A 104 -30.84 13.27 -5.51
C LYS A 104 -32.13 12.90 -4.81
N ASN A 105 -32.34 13.43 -3.60
CA ASN A 105 -33.50 13.12 -2.77
C ASN A 105 -34.66 13.15 -3.74
N GLU A 106 -35.23 11.97 -4.04
CA GLU A 106 -36.35 11.88 -4.95
C GLU A 106 -37.32 12.88 -4.40
N ILE A 107 -37.47 13.99 -5.12
CA ILE A 107 -38.26 15.12 -4.69
C ILE A 107 -39.61 14.48 -4.46
N THR A 108 -39.95 14.25 -3.19
CA THR A 108 -41.20 13.60 -2.80
C THR A 108 -42.23 14.43 -3.55
N PRO A 109 -42.93 13.84 -4.54
CA PRO A 109 -43.71 14.63 -5.48
C PRO A 109 -44.63 15.49 -4.64
N MET A 110 -44.35 16.80 -4.62
CA MET A 110 -45.17 17.72 -3.86
C MET A 110 -46.58 17.53 -4.41
N PRO A 111 -47.59 17.31 -3.54
CA PRO A 111 -48.95 17.05 -3.98
C PRO A 111 -49.33 18.17 -4.95
N SER A 112 -49.63 17.74 -6.18
CA SER A 112 -49.94 18.58 -7.33
C SER A 112 -50.91 19.68 -6.94
N ARG A 113 -50.40 20.91 -6.83
CA ARG A 113 -51.22 22.11 -6.74
C ARG A 113 -51.90 22.27 -8.11
N PRO A 114 -53.23 22.39 -8.19
CA PRO A 114 -53.95 22.44 -9.46
C PRO A 114 -53.48 23.63 -10.30
N SER A 115 -53.07 23.30 -11.53
CA SER A 115 -52.58 24.19 -12.56
C SER A 115 -53.67 25.15 -13.05
N SER A 116 -53.45 26.45 -12.90
CA SER A 116 -54.09 27.48 -13.72
C SER A 116 -53.28 27.65 -15.01
N SER A 117 -53.91 27.31 -16.14
CA SER A 117 -53.42 27.52 -17.49
C SER A 117 -53.29 29.01 -17.80
N LEU A 118 -52.29 29.40 -18.60
CA LEU A 118 -52.27 30.54 -19.53
C LEU A 118 -50.98 30.44 -20.35
N ARG A 119 -51.07 29.88 -21.57
CA ARG A 119 -50.98 30.57 -22.87
C ARG A 119 -49.56 31.04 -23.28
N ASN A 120 -49.05 30.36 -24.31
CA ASN A 120 -47.96 30.80 -25.21
C ASN A 120 -48.27 32.19 -25.84
N PRO A 121 -47.28 32.88 -26.44
CA PRO A 121 -46.99 32.60 -27.84
C PRO A 121 -45.50 32.63 -28.24
N SER A 122 -45.23 31.87 -29.28
CA SER A 122 -44.07 31.83 -30.17
C SER A 122 -43.78 33.17 -30.86
N THR A 123 -42.50 33.51 -30.98
CA THR A 123 -42.00 34.53 -31.93
C THR A 123 -40.78 34.02 -32.69
N LEU A 124 -41.01 33.74 -33.97
CA LEU A 124 -40.04 33.73 -35.07
C LEU A 124 -39.37 35.11 -35.22
N ARG A 125 -38.07 35.13 -35.53
CA ARG A 125 -37.40 36.20 -36.32
C ARG A 125 -36.02 35.69 -36.76
N GLU A 126 -35.82 35.46 -38.05
CA GLU A 126 -35.42 36.40 -39.12
C GLU A 126 -33.90 36.45 -39.33
N THR A 127 -33.55 35.90 -40.49
CA THR A 127 -32.32 36.03 -41.27
C THR A 127 -31.87 37.47 -41.47
N HIS A 128 -30.57 37.73 -41.34
CA HIS A 128 -29.92 38.89 -41.98
C HIS A 128 -28.69 38.45 -42.77
N LEU A 129 -28.84 38.53 -44.10
CA LEU A 129 -27.77 38.62 -45.09
C LEU A 129 -27.20 40.05 -45.06
N GLY A 130 -25.87 40.16 -45.10
CA GLY A 130 -25.16 41.43 -45.21
C GLY A 130 -23.84 41.24 -45.97
N ASN A 131 -23.87 41.56 -47.26
CA ASN A 131 -22.75 41.54 -48.19
C ASN A 131 -21.81 42.74 -47.99
N GLY A 132 -20.52 42.50 -48.25
CA GLY A 132 -19.66 43.44 -48.98
C GLY A 132 -18.65 44.23 -48.15
N HIS A 133 -17.36 43.93 -48.31
CA HIS A 133 -16.32 44.86 -48.80
C HIS A 133 -14.99 44.11 -49.00
N ALA A 134 -14.33 44.40 -50.12
CA ALA A 134 -12.95 44.01 -50.49
C ALA A 134 -12.21 45.30 -50.90
N PRO A 135 -10.90 45.29 -51.22
CA PRO A 135 -9.75 44.67 -50.55
C PRO A 135 -8.63 45.72 -50.28
N THR A 136 -7.69 45.41 -49.39
CA THR A 136 -6.39 46.13 -49.33
C THR A 136 -5.27 45.12 -49.06
N PRO A 137 -4.22 45.02 -49.90
CA PRO A 137 -3.11 44.12 -49.68
C PRO A 137 -1.95 44.84 -48.99
N THR A 138 -1.43 44.26 -47.92
CA THR A 138 -0.08 44.53 -47.40
C THR A 138 0.59 43.22 -47.04
N PRO A 139 1.89 43.05 -47.36
CA PRO A 139 2.56 41.76 -47.21
C PRO A 139 3.21 41.67 -45.83
N THR A 140 2.71 40.77 -44.99
CA THR A 140 3.46 40.28 -43.82
C THR A 140 3.59 38.76 -43.89
N ARG A 141 4.77 38.39 -44.38
CA ARG A 141 5.48 37.11 -44.24
C ARG A 141 5.07 36.36 -42.96
N SER A 142 4.24 35.33 -43.10
CA SER A 142 3.92 34.36 -42.05
C SER A 142 4.47 32.98 -42.44
N SER A 143 5.30 32.45 -41.55
CA SER A 143 5.79 31.08 -41.60
C SER A 143 4.66 30.15 -41.17
N SER A 144 4.09 29.42 -42.12
CA SER A 144 3.08 28.38 -41.89
C SER A 144 3.70 27.15 -41.25
N SER A 145 3.71 27.11 -39.91
CA SER A 145 3.72 25.84 -39.18
C SER A 145 2.26 25.44 -38.96
N HIS A 146 1.78 24.50 -39.79
CA HIS A 146 0.53 23.79 -39.54
C HIS A 146 0.70 22.92 -38.30
N SER A 147 0.41 23.49 -37.13
CA SER A 147 0.04 22.69 -35.97
C SER A 147 -1.43 22.29 -36.13
N VAL A 148 -1.65 21.01 -36.40
CA VAL A 148 -2.97 20.40 -36.31
C VAL A 148 -3.31 20.38 -34.82
N GLY A 149 -4.05 21.39 -34.37
CA GLY A 149 -4.59 21.48 -33.03
C GLY A 149 -5.65 20.40 -32.82
N LEU A 150 -5.24 19.25 -32.30
CA LEU A 150 -6.14 18.25 -31.73
C LEU A 150 -6.85 18.89 -30.53
N GLY A 151 -8.14 19.20 -30.71
CA GLY A 151 -9.01 19.82 -29.71
C GLY A 151 -9.38 18.88 -28.56
N ILE A 152 -8.41 18.53 -27.71
CA ILE A 152 -8.62 17.62 -26.55
C ILE A 152 -8.84 18.41 -25.22
N ASN A 153 -8.68 19.73 -25.17
CA ASN A 153 -8.52 20.43 -23.88
C ASN A 153 -9.75 21.04 -23.20
N TYR A 154 -10.97 20.97 -23.76
CA TYR A 154 -12.11 21.70 -23.16
C TYR A 154 -12.82 20.98 -21.99
N HIS A 155 -12.61 19.68 -21.79
CA HIS A 155 -13.23 18.98 -20.66
C HIS A 155 -12.46 19.09 -19.35
N HIS A 156 -11.16 19.44 -19.38
CA HIS A 156 -10.34 19.47 -18.17
C HIS A 156 -10.64 20.68 -17.27
N GLU A 157 -10.98 21.83 -17.85
CA GLU A 157 -11.22 23.07 -17.08
C GLU A 157 -12.50 23.02 -16.21
N HIS A 158 -13.51 22.26 -16.62
CA HIS A 158 -14.73 22.12 -15.80
C HIS A 158 -14.55 21.21 -14.59
N ILE A 159 -13.62 20.25 -14.64
CA ILE A 159 -13.33 19.32 -13.55
C ILE A 159 -12.59 20.05 -12.40
N ILE A 160 -11.77 21.06 -12.72
CA ILE A 160 -10.94 21.78 -11.74
C ILE A 160 -11.79 22.62 -10.76
N LYS A 161 -13.02 23.02 -11.10
CA LYS A 161 -13.87 23.81 -10.21
C LYS A 161 -14.52 23.02 -9.07
N SER A 162 -14.42 21.69 -9.08
CA SER A 162 -15.02 20.79 -8.08
C SER A 162 -13.96 20.05 -7.25
N THR A 163 -12.78 20.65 -7.05
CA THR A 163 -11.72 20.05 -6.20
C THR A 163 -12.10 19.98 -4.72
N ALA A 164 -13.10 20.74 -4.26
CA ALA A 164 -13.54 20.77 -2.86
C ALA A 164 -14.12 19.43 -2.35
N GLU A 165 -14.49 18.51 -3.24
CA GLU A 165 -15.14 17.24 -2.88
C GLU A 165 -14.22 16.01 -3.02
N LEU A 166 -12.94 16.20 -3.38
CA LEU A 166 -12.03 15.08 -3.57
C LEU A 166 -11.69 14.41 -2.23
N VAL A 167 -11.93 13.10 -2.15
CA VAL A 167 -11.68 12.28 -0.96
C VAL A 167 -10.48 11.37 -1.21
N VAL A 168 -9.56 11.35 -0.25
CA VAL A 168 -8.43 10.40 -0.25
C VAL A 168 -8.93 9.02 0.20
N PRO A 169 -8.72 7.96 -0.60
CA PRO A 169 -9.10 6.61 -0.18
C PRO A 169 -8.19 6.12 0.97
N GLU A 170 -8.68 5.16 1.75
CA GLU A 170 -7.88 4.44 2.74
C GLU A 170 -7.17 3.24 2.12
N VAL A 171 -7.79 2.67 1.08
CA VAL A 171 -7.21 1.61 0.25
C VAL A 171 -7.34 1.99 -1.22
N LEU A 172 -6.23 1.92 -1.94
CA LEU A 172 -6.18 2.11 -3.39
C LEU A 172 -5.87 0.77 -4.05
N ILE A 173 -6.80 0.25 -4.85
CA ILE A 173 -6.58 -0.91 -5.70
C ILE A 173 -6.16 -0.41 -7.09
N VAL A 174 -5.05 -0.92 -7.61
CA VAL A 174 -4.47 -0.52 -8.89
C VAL A 174 -4.35 -1.72 -9.81
N THR A 175 -4.77 -1.56 -11.06
CA THR A 175 -4.54 -2.51 -12.17
C THR A 175 -3.78 -1.85 -13.31
N GLY A 176 -3.23 -2.67 -14.20
CA GLY A 176 -2.60 -2.21 -15.46
C GLY A 176 -1.24 -1.54 -15.29
N LEU A 177 -0.75 -1.37 -14.07
CA LEU A 177 0.50 -0.63 -13.77
C LEU A 177 1.69 -1.16 -14.61
N GLU A 178 1.73 -2.46 -14.89
CA GLU A 178 2.70 -3.12 -15.77
C GLU A 178 2.66 -2.65 -17.24
N ALA A 179 1.52 -2.20 -17.73
CA ALA A 179 1.30 -1.67 -19.08
C ALA A 179 1.42 -0.13 -19.12
N ALA A 180 1.46 0.53 -17.96
CA ALA A 180 1.57 1.98 -17.88
C ALA A 180 2.92 2.49 -18.41
N THR A 181 2.89 3.67 -19.02
CA THR A 181 4.11 4.29 -19.56
C THR A 181 5.09 4.67 -18.45
N SER A 182 6.40 4.66 -18.74
CA SER A 182 7.42 5.04 -17.74
C SER A 182 7.17 6.40 -17.09
N PRO A 183 6.76 7.47 -17.81
CA PRO A 183 6.41 8.74 -17.17
C PRO A 183 5.24 8.64 -16.18
N ALA A 184 4.21 7.84 -16.48
CA ALA A 184 3.07 7.63 -15.60
C ALA A 184 3.49 6.85 -14.34
N LEU A 185 4.29 5.79 -14.51
CA LEU A 185 4.88 5.03 -13.41
C LEU A 185 5.75 5.89 -12.47
N ILE A 186 6.59 6.76 -13.04
CA ILE A 186 7.43 7.70 -12.27
C ILE A 186 6.54 8.64 -11.46
N LYS A 187 5.48 9.20 -12.08
CA LYS A 187 4.57 10.11 -11.38
C LYS A 187 3.78 9.41 -10.28
N PHE A 188 3.33 8.17 -10.50
CA PHE A 188 2.69 7.35 -9.48
C PHE A 188 3.63 7.10 -8.29
N CYS A 189 4.87 6.66 -8.54
CA CYS A 189 5.85 6.43 -7.49
C CYS A 189 6.29 7.71 -6.77
N ASP A 190 6.30 8.85 -7.46
CA ASP A 190 6.53 10.18 -6.88
C ASP A 190 5.45 10.52 -5.84
N VAL A 191 4.17 10.28 -6.17
CA VAL A 191 3.05 10.46 -5.24
C VAL A 191 3.20 9.54 -4.03
N LEU A 192 3.50 8.25 -4.23
CA LEU A 192 3.70 7.30 -3.13
C LEU A 192 4.90 7.65 -2.24
N THR A 193 5.98 8.17 -2.82
CA THR A 193 7.18 8.59 -2.07
C THR A 193 6.89 9.86 -1.26
N LYS A 194 6.25 10.85 -1.88
CA LYS A 194 5.93 12.13 -1.24
C LYS A 194 4.74 12.05 -0.28
N ARG A 195 3.95 10.97 -0.34
CA ARG A 195 2.72 10.77 0.42
C ARG A 195 1.76 11.95 0.31
N ARG A 196 1.69 12.56 -0.88
CA ARG A 196 0.85 13.72 -1.13
C ARG A 196 0.41 13.77 -2.58
N VAL A 197 -0.82 14.23 -2.78
CA VAL A 197 -1.40 14.46 -4.10
C VAL A 197 -1.63 15.96 -4.26
N GLU A 198 -1.24 16.51 -5.41
CA GLU A 198 -1.39 17.92 -5.77
C GLU A 198 -2.23 18.00 -7.05
N VAL A 199 -3.39 18.66 -6.98
CA VAL A 199 -4.32 18.86 -8.11
C VAL A 199 -4.75 20.33 -8.13
N GLY A 200 -4.33 21.07 -9.15
CA GLY A 200 -4.51 22.52 -9.20
C GLY A 200 -3.81 23.20 -8.03
N GLU A 201 -4.56 23.96 -7.22
CA GLU A 201 -4.07 24.59 -5.98
C GLU A 201 -4.28 23.72 -4.73
N GLY A 202 -4.98 22.59 -4.86
CA GLY A 202 -5.28 21.70 -3.75
C GLY A 202 -4.13 20.74 -3.44
N ARG A 203 -3.95 20.45 -2.15
CA ARG A 203 -2.97 19.49 -1.63
C ARG A 203 -3.64 18.57 -0.62
N TRP A 204 -3.47 17.26 -0.82
CA TRP A 204 -4.02 16.22 0.04
C TRP A 204 -2.90 15.32 0.55
N ASP A 205 -2.95 14.95 1.83
CA ASP A 205 -2.08 13.92 2.38
C ASP A 205 -2.54 12.55 1.88
N PHE A 206 -1.64 11.81 1.26
CA PHE A 206 -1.94 10.58 0.54
C PHE A 206 -1.19 9.41 1.17
N GLU A 207 -1.87 8.74 2.10
CA GLU A 207 -1.36 7.56 2.81
C GLU A 207 -2.28 6.33 2.71
N PRO A 208 -2.84 5.98 1.52
CA PRO A 208 -3.59 4.74 1.40
C PRO A 208 -2.68 3.52 1.46
N VAL A 209 -3.26 2.38 1.83
CA VAL A 209 -2.68 1.08 1.52
C VAL A 209 -2.91 0.79 0.04
N VAL A 210 -1.83 0.60 -0.72
CA VAL A 210 -1.90 0.34 -2.16
C VAL A 210 -1.86 -1.16 -2.41
N ILE A 211 -2.88 -1.68 -3.08
CA ILE A 211 -2.95 -3.07 -3.55
C ILE A 211 -2.83 -3.03 -5.06
N TRP A 212 -1.77 -3.60 -5.61
CA TRP A 212 -1.60 -3.73 -7.05
C TRP A 212 -1.95 -5.15 -7.45
N VAL A 213 -3.05 -5.30 -8.19
CA VAL A 213 -3.43 -6.56 -8.82
C VAL A 213 -2.76 -6.60 -10.18
N ARG A 214 -1.81 -7.52 -10.34
CA ARG A 214 -0.88 -7.61 -11.47
C ARG A 214 -1.13 -8.88 -12.25
N GLU A 215 -1.13 -8.78 -13.58
CA GLU A 215 -1.05 -9.95 -14.45
C GLU A 215 0.32 -10.65 -14.28
N GLU A 216 0.30 -11.92 -13.90
CA GLU A 216 1.51 -12.70 -13.71
C GLU A 216 2.37 -12.74 -14.98
N GLY A 217 3.69 -12.63 -14.81
CA GLY A 217 4.67 -12.70 -15.90
C GLY A 217 5.07 -11.36 -16.49
N ASN A 218 4.31 -10.29 -16.25
CA ASN A 218 4.69 -8.96 -16.73
C ASN A 218 5.86 -8.38 -15.91
N GLU A 219 6.99 -8.11 -16.57
CA GLU A 219 8.16 -7.50 -15.93
C GLU A 219 7.94 -6.00 -15.72
N VAL A 220 8.08 -5.55 -14.48
CA VAL A 220 8.01 -4.13 -14.12
C VAL A 220 9.34 -3.68 -13.53
N PRO A 221 9.77 -2.42 -13.73
CA PRO A 221 11.01 -1.93 -13.17
C PRO A 221 11.08 -2.13 -11.65
N SER A 222 12.24 -2.55 -11.16
CA SER A 222 12.46 -2.88 -9.75
C SER A 222 12.16 -1.73 -8.78
N TRP A 223 12.30 -0.48 -9.24
CA TRP A 223 11.99 0.70 -8.43
C TRP A 223 10.48 0.91 -8.21
N VAL A 224 9.62 0.35 -9.07
CA VAL A 224 8.17 0.30 -8.82
C VAL A 224 7.87 -0.75 -7.77
N ILE A 225 8.41 -1.97 -7.95
CA ILE A 225 8.26 -3.10 -7.00
C ILE A 225 8.67 -2.68 -5.59
N ASP A 226 9.65 -1.80 -5.47
CA ASP A 226 10.15 -1.36 -4.17
C ASP A 226 9.10 -0.66 -3.28
N HIS A 227 8.04 -0.11 -3.88
CA HIS A 227 6.92 0.46 -3.14
C HIS A 227 6.00 -0.58 -2.49
N PHE A 228 6.11 -1.85 -2.87
CA PHE A 228 5.22 -2.91 -2.42
C PHE A 228 5.99 -3.89 -1.52
N MET A 229 5.65 -3.93 -0.25
CA MET A 229 6.38 -4.74 0.72
C MET A 229 5.95 -6.20 0.73
N CYS A 230 4.70 -6.47 0.39
CA CYS A 230 4.16 -7.83 0.32
C CYS A 230 3.85 -8.23 -1.13
N GLY A 231 3.90 -9.52 -1.38
CA GLY A 231 3.53 -10.17 -2.62
C GLY A 231 2.81 -11.48 -2.30
N ILE A 232 1.77 -11.79 -3.06
CA ILE A 232 1.07 -13.07 -3.02
C ILE A 232 0.70 -13.47 -4.45
N ASN A 233 0.80 -14.77 -4.77
CA ASN A 233 0.24 -15.33 -5.99
C ASN A 233 -1.11 -15.97 -5.65
N ILE A 234 -2.14 -15.65 -6.42
CA ILE A 234 -3.50 -16.13 -6.21
C ILE A 234 -3.98 -16.79 -7.49
N SER A 235 -4.38 -18.06 -7.38
CA SER A 235 -5.10 -18.72 -8.46
C SER A 235 -6.52 -18.16 -8.56
N PRO A 236 -6.98 -17.73 -9.75
CA PRO A 236 -8.36 -17.26 -9.91
C PRO A 236 -9.40 -18.30 -9.53
N GLU A 237 -9.08 -19.59 -9.60
CA GLU A 237 -9.98 -20.70 -9.29
C GLU A 237 -10.24 -20.85 -7.79
N GLU A 238 -9.26 -20.50 -6.95
CA GLU A 238 -9.32 -20.64 -5.49
C GLU A 238 -10.13 -19.52 -4.82
N VAL A 239 -10.40 -18.43 -5.54
CA VAL A 239 -11.11 -17.28 -5.00
C VAL A 239 -12.59 -17.34 -5.37
N GLU A 240 -13.49 -17.15 -4.42
CA GLU A 240 -14.92 -16.99 -4.70
C GLU A 240 -15.32 -15.52 -4.85
N LEU A 241 -16.19 -15.22 -5.82
CA LEU A 241 -16.73 -13.87 -5.99
C LEU A 241 -17.61 -13.49 -4.78
N PRO A 242 -17.55 -12.23 -4.32
CA PRO A 242 -18.42 -11.77 -3.25
C PRO A 242 -19.90 -11.85 -3.67
N PRO A 243 -20.83 -12.13 -2.73
CA PRO A 243 -22.26 -12.02 -2.97
C PRO A 243 -22.65 -10.62 -3.48
N PRO A 244 -23.60 -10.49 -4.43
CA PRO A 244 -23.96 -9.20 -5.01
C PRO A 244 -24.70 -8.28 -4.03
N ASP A 245 -25.23 -8.83 -2.94
CA ASP A 245 -26.09 -8.18 -1.94
C ASP A 245 -25.38 -7.86 -0.62
N LEU A 246 -24.04 -7.80 -0.64
CA LEU A 246 -23.26 -7.39 0.53
C LEU A 246 -23.66 -5.99 1.01
N HIS A 247 -24.05 -5.90 2.28
CA HIS A 247 -24.38 -4.62 2.91
C HIS A 247 -23.15 -3.72 3.02
N GLU A 248 -23.35 -2.40 2.91
CA GLU A 248 -22.26 -1.41 2.98
C GLU A 248 -21.59 -1.31 4.36
N ARG A 249 -22.23 -1.83 5.42
CA ARG A 249 -21.66 -1.81 6.76
C ARG A 249 -20.66 -2.94 6.91
N GLY A 250 -19.39 -2.60 7.13
CA GLY A 250 -18.39 -3.64 7.27
C GLY A 250 -18.45 -4.40 8.60
N VAL A 251 -17.99 -5.65 8.56
CA VAL A 251 -18.04 -6.60 9.69
C VAL A 251 -17.05 -6.23 10.78
N ILE A 252 -15.84 -5.83 10.39
CA ILE A 252 -14.78 -5.36 11.29
C ILE A 252 -14.94 -3.85 11.47
N PRO A 253 -15.04 -3.34 12.71
CA PRO A 253 -15.11 -1.92 13.00
C PRO A 253 -13.87 -1.17 12.47
N PRO A 254 -14.02 0.06 11.94
CA PRO A 254 -12.89 0.87 11.45
C PRO A 254 -11.80 1.14 12.50
N SER A 255 -12.14 1.10 13.79
CA SER A 255 -11.18 1.29 14.89
C SER A 255 -10.28 0.09 15.16
N TYR A 256 -10.65 -1.09 14.66
CA TYR A 256 -9.97 -2.35 15.00
C TYR A 256 -8.57 -2.43 14.38
N ILE A 257 -8.42 -2.08 13.10
CA ILE A 257 -7.11 -2.08 12.43
C ILE A 257 -6.13 -1.07 13.05
N PRO A 258 -6.51 0.20 13.31
CA PRO A 258 -5.68 1.13 14.07
C PRO A 258 -5.27 0.62 15.46
N ALA A 259 -6.15 -0.08 16.17
CA ALA A 259 -5.83 -0.69 17.47
C ALA A 259 -4.79 -1.82 17.35
N LEU A 260 -4.81 -2.59 16.26
CA LEU A 260 -3.74 -3.56 15.97
C LEU A 260 -2.43 -2.86 15.58
N SER A 261 -2.50 -1.80 14.78
CA SER A 261 -1.31 -1.01 14.40
C SER A 261 -0.63 -0.35 15.61
N SER A 262 -1.40 0.10 16.60
CA SER A 262 -0.84 0.72 17.81
C SER A 262 -0.10 -0.26 18.72
N LEU A 263 -0.27 -1.57 18.50
CA LEU A 263 0.45 -2.64 19.22
C LEU A 263 1.84 -2.95 18.66
N LEU A 264 2.14 -2.53 17.42
CA LEU A 264 3.42 -2.82 16.78
C LEU A 264 4.63 -2.33 17.58
N PRO A 265 4.66 -1.10 18.15
CA PRO A 265 5.80 -0.63 18.93
C PRO A 265 6.14 -1.51 20.14
N TYR A 266 5.15 -2.18 20.73
CA TYR A 266 5.29 -3.05 21.91
C TYR A 266 5.68 -4.49 21.56
N THR A 267 5.64 -4.86 20.27
CA THR A 267 6.08 -6.18 19.82
C THR A 267 7.56 -6.13 19.51
N HIS A 268 8.38 -6.89 20.22
CA HIS A 268 9.83 -6.86 20.06
C HIS A 268 10.35 -8.04 19.22
N ILE A 269 11.43 -7.80 18.49
CA ILE A 269 12.17 -8.85 17.78
C ILE A 269 13.36 -9.22 18.64
N HIS A 270 13.48 -10.50 19.00
CA HIS A 270 14.62 -10.97 19.80
C HIS A 270 15.95 -10.65 19.08
N PRO A 271 17.00 -10.13 19.75
CA PRO A 271 18.21 -9.64 19.07
C PRO A 271 18.90 -10.66 18.15
N PRO A 272 19.08 -11.94 18.54
CA PRO A 272 19.48 -13.01 17.63
C PRO A 272 18.67 -13.13 16.34
N LEU A 273 17.33 -13.03 16.41
CA LEU A 273 16.47 -13.06 15.23
C LEU A 273 16.67 -11.80 14.37
N PHE A 274 16.82 -10.63 14.98
CA PHE A 274 17.09 -9.39 14.26
C PHE A 274 18.42 -9.47 13.47
N ILE A 275 19.49 -9.97 14.09
CA ILE A 275 20.78 -10.21 13.42
C ILE A 275 20.61 -11.22 12.28
N HIS A 276 19.86 -12.30 12.51
CA HIS A 276 19.59 -13.31 11.49
C HIS A 276 18.84 -12.72 10.27
N ILE A 277 17.79 -11.93 10.51
CA ILE A 277 17.05 -11.21 9.45
C ILE A 277 18.01 -10.31 8.64
N SER A 278 18.84 -9.53 9.33
CA SER A 278 19.82 -8.65 8.67
C SER A 278 20.81 -9.43 7.79
N ASN A 279 21.33 -10.56 8.29
CA ASN A 279 22.22 -11.44 7.55
C ASN A 279 21.53 -12.06 6.33
N LEU A 280 20.28 -12.51 6.46
CA LEU A 280 19.52 -13.06 5.35
C LEU A 280 19.22 -12.01 4.27
N LEU A 281 18.77 -10.81 4.66
CA LEU A 281 18.52 -9.72 3.70
C LEU A 281 19.82 -9.31 2.96
N SER A 282 20.95 -9.30 3.67
CA SER A 282 22.27 -9.07 3.09
C SER A 282 22.68 -10.18 2.12
N ALA A 283 22.46 -11.45 2.51
CA ALA A 283 22.74 -12.61 1.68
C ALA A 283 21.90 -12.57 0.39
N VAL A 284 20.58 -12.37 0.48
CA VAL A 284 19.70 -12.28 -0.70
C VAL A 284 20.09 -11.13 -1.63
N SER A 285 20.49 -9.99 -1.08
CA SER A 285 20.89 -8.82 -1.86
C SER A 285 22.23 -9.00 -2.58
N SER A 286 23.14 -9.80 -2.02
CA SER A 286 24.49 -10.02 -2.54
C SER A 286 24.67 -11.34 -3.30
N HIS A 287 23.67 -12.22 -3.29
CA HIS A 287 23.80 -13.56 -3.88
C HIS A 287 23.94 -13.51 -5.42
N PRO A 288 24.96 -14.16 -6.01
CA PRO A 288 25.21 -14.16 -7.46
C PRO A 288 24.08 -14.81 -8.28
N SER A 289 23.40 -15.80 -7.72
CA SER A 289 22.31 -16.50 -8.40
C SER A 289 20.93 -15.87 -8.20
N LEU A 290 20.79 -14.81 -7.39
CA LEU A 290 19.48 -14.18 -7.10
C LEU A 290 19.41 -12.75 -7.65
N LYS A 291 18.42 -12.46 -8.49
CA LYS A 291 18.00 -11.11 -8.86
C LYS A 291 17.13 -10.58 -7.73
N SER A 292 17.70 -9.73 -6.90
CA SER A 292 17.01 -9.08 -5.79
C SER A 292 16.67 -7.63 -6.12
N THR A 293 15.46 -7.20 -5.76
CA THR A 293 15.02 -5.79 -5.74
C THR A 293 14.92 -5.26 -4.31
N MET A 294 15.69 -5.86 -3.40
CA MET A 294 15.76 -5.42 -2.00
C MET A 294 16.47 -4.07 -1.91
N THR A 295 15.73 -3.04 -1.48
CA THR A 295 16.30 -1.71 -1.22
C THR A 295 16.41 -1.46 0.28
N GLN A 296 17.06 -0.36 0.65
CA GLN A 296 17.08 0.10 2.04
C GLN A 296 15.67 0.38 2.59
N ARG A 297 14.70 0.78 1.74
CA ARG A 297 13.31 0.98 2.16
C ARG A 297 12.71 -0.33 2.63
N ALA A 298 12.90 -1.39 1.86
CA ALA A 298 12.39 -2.72 2.20
C ALA A 298 13.06 -3.29 3.45
N VAL A 299 14.38 -3.15 3.58
CA VAL A 299 15.13 -3.57 4.78
C VAL A 299 14.61 -2.85 6.04
N ARG A 300 14.28 -1.55 5.95
CA ARG A 300 13.74 -0.78 7.08
C ARG A 300 12.29 -1.14 7.43
N ALA A 301 11.49 -1.53 6.44
CA ALA A 301 10.08 -1.86 6.65
C ALA A 301 9.89 -3.32 7.11
N PHE A 302 10.77 -4.24 6.73
CA PHE A 302 10.65 -5.67 7.03
C PHE A 302 10.45 -5.99 8.53
N PRO A 303 11.17 -5.39 9.49
CA PRO A 303 10.92 -5.62 10.92
C PRO A 303 9.47 -5.33 11.36
N GLU A 304 8.81 -4.34 10.77
CA GLU A 304 7.41 -4.02 11.11
C GLU A 304 6.46 -5.15 10.69
N TYR A 305 6.74 -5.80 9.56
CA TYR A 305 5.99 -6.97 9.10
C TYR A 305 6.23 -8.19 9.98
N VAL A 306 7.46 -8.38 10.48
CA VAL A 306 7.79 -9.43 11.46
C VAL A 306 7.00 -9.22 12.76
N LYS A 307 6.97 -7.97 13.27
CA LYS A 307 6.19 -7.58 14.46
C LYS A 307 4.69 -7.82 14.23
N ALA A 308 4.15 -7.36 13.10
CA ALA A 308 2.74 -7.55 12.77
C ALA A 308 2.37 -9.04 12.59
N HIS A 309 3.24 -9.83 11.97
CA HIS A 309 3.03 -11.28 11.86
C HIS A 309 3.05 -11.94 13.24
N ARG A 310 3.97 -11.55 14.13
CA ARG A 310 3.97 -12.02 15.53
C ARG A 310 2.66 -11.68 16.23
N LEU A 311 2.14 -10.47 16.03
CA LEU A 311 0.86 -10.01 16.59
C LEU A 311 -0.32 -10.91 16.17
N LEU A 312 -0.31 -11.38 14.93
CA LEU A 312 -1.39 -12.17 14.34
C LEU A 312 -1.28 -13.69 14.60
N SER A 313 -0.07 -14.20 14.85
CA SER A 313 0.20 -15.65 14.85
C SER A 313 0.33 -16.27 16.24
N GLY A 314 0.62 -15.49 17.28
CA GLY A 314 0.84 -16.07 18.61
C GLY A 314 0.09 -15.33 19.70
N GLY A 315 -0.27 -16.07 20.75
CA GLY A 315 -0.88 -15.50 21.93
C GLY A 315 0.06 -14.52 22.64
N PHE A 316 -0.50 -13.44 23.17
CA PHE A 316 0.13 -12.60 24.17
C PHE A 316 -0.96 -11.98 25.06
N ASP A 317 -0.66 -11.87 26.34
CA ASP A 317 -1.59 -11.28 27.29
C ASP A 317 -1.49 -9.75 27.23
N LEU A 318 -2.61 -9.11 26.89
CA LEU A 318 -2.74 -7.66 26.95
C LEU A 318 -3.25 -7.23 28.32
N PRO A 319 -2.62 -6.23 28.96
CA PRO A 319 -3.21 -5.59 30.12
C PRO A 319 -4.60 -5.03 29.79
N GLU A 320 -5.58 -5.23 30.68
CA GLU A 320 -6.97 -4.77 30.48
C GLU A 320 -7.03 -3.26 30.19
N SER A 321 -6.18 -2.49 30.86
CA SER A 321 -6.07 -1.04 30.68
C SER A 321 -5.67 -0.64 29.25
N PHE A 322 -4.92 -1.48 28.54
CA PHE A 322 -4.57 -1.25 27.14
C PHE A 322 -5.75 -1.55 26.23
N ILE A 323 -6.48 -2.65 26.49
CA ILE A 323 -7.68 -3.01 25.72
C ILE A 323 -8.68 -1.85 25.77
N ASP A 324 -8.91 -1.31 26.96
CA ASP A 324 -9.80 -0.16 27.13
C ASP A 324 -9.30 1.09 26.39
N LYS A 325 -7.99 1.40 26.46
CA LYS A 325 -7.41 2.57 25.78
C LYS A 325 -7.36 2.42 24.26
N ALA A 326 -7.05 1.24 23.74
CA ALA A 326 -6.87 0.97 22.31
C ALA A 326 -8.19 0.77 21.59
N LEU A 327 -9.20 0.18 22.26
CA LEU A 327 -10.55 0.03 21.71
C LEU A 327 -11.42 1.26 21.96
N SER A 328 -11.07 2.12 22.92
CA SER A 328 -11.69 3.44 23.02
C SER A 328 -11.46 4.20 21.72
N PRO A 329 -12.51 4.82 21.15
CA PRO A 329 -12.36 5.63 19.95
C PRO A 329 -11.23 6.63 20.19
N PRO A 330 -10.19 6.67 19.34
CA PRO A 330 -9.12 7.62 19.53
C PRO A 330 -9.75 9.01 19.59
N SER A 331 -9.67 9.65 20.75
CA SER A 331 -9.91 11.09 20.82
C SER A 331 -8.91 11.68 19.82
N HIS A 332 -9.46 12.30 18.76
CA HIS A 332 -8.95 12.34 17.39
C HIS A 332 -7.62 13.11 17.18
N LEU A 333 -6.82 13.32 18.23
CA LEU A 333 -5.76 14.32 18.30
C LEU A 333 -4.46 13.91 19.00
N SER A 334 -4.36 12.84 19.81
CA SER A 334 -3.12 12.65 20.61
C SER A 334 -1.99 11.91 19.87
N TRP A 335 -2.21 10.70 19.38
CA TRP A 335 -1.10 9.85 18.91
C TRP A 335 -0.43 10.32 17.61
N ARG A 336 -1.18 10.95 16.68
CA ARG A 336 -0.60 11.58 15.48
C ARG A 336 0.21 12.82 15.83
N HIS A 337 -0.22 13.59 16.84
CA HIS A 337 0.54 14.77 17.26
C HIS A 337 1.90 14.37 17.82
N ASP A 338 1.98 13.27 18.57
CA ASP A 338 3.25 12.84 19.18
C ASP A 338 4.25 12.32 18.14
N ALA A 339 3.79 11.53 17.15
CA ALA A 339 4.64 11.05 16.06
C ALA A 339 5.04 12.15 15.06
N GLU A 340 4.18 13.15 14.83
CA GLU A 340 4.46 14.32 13.98
C GLU A 340 5.39 15.30 14.70
N LEU A 341 5.19 15.55 16.01
CA LEU A 341 6.10 16.33 16.86
C LEU A 341 7.51 15.72 16.91
N GLN A 342 7.62 14.40 16.89
CA GLN A 342 8.92 13.71 16.79
C GLN A 342 9.57 13.82 15.40
N ARG A 343 8.79 13.94 14.31
CA ARG A 343 9.32 14.02 12.93
C ARG A 343 9.61 15.44 12.47
N THR A 344 8.77 16.40 12.82
CA THR A 344 9.02 17.81 12.56
C THR A 344 9.86 18.33 13.72
N GLY A 345 11.20 18.25 13.59
CA GLY A 345 12.16 18.91 14.48
C GLY A 345 12.09 20.44 14.44
N THR A 346 10.88 20.99 14.46
CA THR A 346 10.61 22.42 14.54
C THR A 346 10.83 22.80 15.99
N ILE A 347 12.07 23.21 16.26
CA ILE A 347 12.51 23.89 17.48
C ILE A 347 11.62 25.13 17.66
N SER A 348 10.47 24.93 18.30
CA SER A 348 9.69 26.03 18.85
C SER A 348 10.51 26.55 20.02
N ASN A 349 11.01 27.79 19.90
CA ASN A 349 11.83 28.51 20.88
C ASN A 349 11.14 28.78 22.24
N ARG A 350 10.07 28.07 22.58
CA ARG A 350 9.54 28.04 23.93
C ARG A 350 10.14 26.82 24.61
N GLN A 351 11.22 27.01 25.36
CA GLN A 351 11.67 26.04 26.36
C GLN A 351 10.50 25.78 27.33
N PRO A 352 9.87 24.59 27.35
CA PRO A 352 9.34 24.12 28.61
C PRO A 352 10.56 23.83 29.49
N ALA A 353 10.49 24.20 30.77
CA ALA A 353 11.52 23.85 31.74
C ALA A 353 11.69 22.33 31.74
N LEU A 354 12.76 21.87 31.09
CA LEU A 354 13.23 20.49 31.08
C LEU A 354 13.60 20.14 32.52
N SER A 355 12.70 19.47 33.22
CA SER A 355 13.11 18.52 34.24
C SER A 355 14.10 17.58 33.55
N GLY A 356 15.34 17.54 34.04
CA GLY A 356 16.45 16.78 33.45
C GLY A 356 16.31 15.28 33.66
N ASP A 357 15.14 14.73 33.38
CA ASP A 357 14.89 13.30 33.43
C ASP A 357 15.39 12.65 32.15
N ILE A 358 16.29 11.69 32.32
CA ILE A 358 16.91 10.92 31.24
C ILE A 358 15.84 10.19 30.41
N GLU A 359 14.71 9.85 31.03
CA GLU A 359 13.54 9.23 30.39
C GLU A 359 12.87 10.15 29.35
N ALA A 360 12.85 11.47 29.58
CA ALA A 360 12.29 12.42 28.61
C ALA A 360 13.18 12.54 27.36
N TRP A 361 14.49 12.41 27.53
CA TRP A 361 15.44 12.38 26.41
C TRP A 361 15.36 11.09 25.61
N ALA A 362 15.12 9.98 26.29
CA ALA A 362 14.96 8.69 25.65
C ALA A 362 13.65 8.62 24.84
N GLY A 363 12.55 9.15 25.38
CA GLY A 363 11.30 9.35 24.63
C GLY A 363 11.45 10.29 23.42
N LEU A 364 12.29 11.32 23.51
CA LEU A 364 12.62 12.22 22.39
C LEU A 364 13.59 11.60 21.36
N ALA A 365 14.42 10.65 21.78
CA ALA A 365 15.33 9.90 20.92
C ALA A 365 14.64 8.77 20.14
N GLY A 366 13.32 8.58 20.36
CA GLY A 366 12.55 7.49 19.76
C GLY A 366 12.85 6.13 20.39
N GLU A 367 13.16 6.10 21.69
CA GLU A 367 13.29 4.84 22.43
C GLU A 367 12.00 4.03 22.28
N GLU A 368 12.14 2.72 21.99
CA GLU A 368 10.98 1.85 21.84
C GLU A 368 10.22 1.83 23.16
N PRO A 369 8.87 1.98 23.15
CA PRO A 369 8.11 2.00 24.38
C PRO A 369 8.34 0.69 25.13
N ASP A 370 8.78 0.79 26.38
CA ASP A 370 9.04 -0.39 27.20
C ASP A 370 7.70 -1.02 27.62
N ILE A 371 7.61 -2.34 27.45
CA ILE A 371 6.46 -3.12 27.86
C ILE A 371 6.20 -3.03 29.37
N SER A 372 7.23 -2.72 30.17
CA SER A 372 7.10 -2.44 31.60
C SER A 372 6.14 -1.27 31.88
N GLN A 373 6.00 -0.31 30.95
CA GLN A 373 5.05 0.80 31.06
C GLN A 373 3.58 0.35 30.91
N LEU A 374 3.35 -0.83 30.31
CA LEU A 374 2.03 -1.45 30.20
C LEU A 374 1.71 -2.37 31.39
N ALA A 375 2.74 -2.94 32.02
CA ALA A 375 2.60 -3.69 33.26
C ALA A 375 2.21 -2.71 34.38
N THR A 376 0.99 -2.83 34.89
CA THR A 376 0.53 -1.98 36.00
C THR A 376 1.31 -2.36 37.27
N GLU A 377 1.57 -1.40 38.18
CA GLU A 377 2.40 -1.51 39.41
C GLU A 377 1.92 -2.56 40.47
N GLY A 378 1.19 -3.61 40.09
CA GLY A 378 0.62 -4.59 41.03
C GLY A 378 0.78 -6.06 40.66
N ASP A 379 1.45 -6.40 39.55
CA ASP A 379 1.47 -7.77 39.01
C ASP A 379 2.91 -8.34 38.87
N GLU A 380 3.79 -8.05 39.84
CA GLU A 380 5.19 -8.54 39.89
C GLU A 380 5.31 -10.08 39.92
N GLU A 381 4.22 -10.80 40.16
CA GLU A 381 4.20 -12.27 40.25
C GLU A 381 3.98 -12.97 38.88
N LYS A 382 3.59 -12.23 37.83
CA LYS A 382 3.52 -12.81 36.48
C LYS A 382 4.93 -12.92 35.92
N GLY A 383 5.34 -14.15 35.62
CA GLY A 383 6.66 -14.47 35.08
C GLY A 383 7.04 -13.64 33.84
N PRO A 384 8.31 -13.70 33.40
CA PRO A 384 8.82 -12.87 32.32
C PRO A 384 7.90 -12.91 31.09
N LEU A 385 7.63 -11.72 30.52
CA LEU A 385 6.78 -11.46 29.34
C LEU A 385 7.36 -12.05 28.03
N GLU A 386 7.82 -13.30 28.07
CA GLU A 386 8.50 -14.00 26.97
C GLU A 386 7.60 -14.15 25.73
N GLY A 387 6.28 -14.05 25.93
CA GLY A 387 5.28 -14.05 24.87
C GLY A 387 5.42 -12.91 23.85
N TRP A 388 6.00 -11.75 24.19
CA TRP A 388 5.99 -10.60 23.28
C TRP A 388 7.09 -10.60 22.21
N TYR A 389 7.96 -11.61 22.23
CA TYR A 389 9.07 -11.73 21.29
C TYR A 389 8.71 -12.51 20.02
N ALA A 390 9.19 -11.99 18.90
CA ALA A 390 9.29 -12.76 17.66
C ALA A 390 10.41 -13.80 17.75
N THR A 391 10.11 -15.05 17.34
CA THR A 391 11.02 -16.19 17.29
C THR A 391 11.01 -16.79 15.87
N PRO A 392 12.07 -17.48 15.42
CA PRO A 392 12.09 -18.04 14.05
C PRO A 392 10.87 -18.89 13.69
N ALA A 393 10.34 -19.67 14.64
CA ALA A 393 9.18 -20.54 14.44
C ALA A 393 7.88 -19.76 14.17
N ASN A 394 7.74 -18.54 14.70
CA ASN A 394 6.52 -17.75 14.60
C ASN A 394 6.56 -16.66 13.51
N VAL A 395 7.65 -16.52 12.76
CA VAL A 395 7.76 -15.53 11.66
C VAL A 395 8.17 -16.11 10.32
N GLN A 396 8.28 -17.44 10.20
CA GLN A 396 8.71 -18.07 8.95
C GLN A 396 7.82 -17.68 7.76
N GLY A 397 6.50 -17.57 7.95
CA GLY A 397 5.55 -17.21 6.88
C GLY A 397 5.73 -15.80 6.32
N VAL A 398 6.24 -14.85 7.12
CA VAL A 398 6.43 -13.46 6.68
C VAL A 398 7.49 -13.33 5.59
N TRP A 399 8.44 -14.26 5.56
CA TRP A 399 9.53 -14.26 4.59
C TRP A 399 9.00 -14.47 3.17
N GLY A 400 8.21 -15.52 2.94
CA GLY A 400 7.62 -15.79 1.62
C GLY A 400 6.81 -14.61 1.10
N VAL A 401 5.95 -14.03 1.94
CA VAL A 401 5.10 -12.89 1.58
C VAL A 401 5.91 -11.63 1.26
N CYS A 402 6.96 -11.32 2.01
CA CYS A 402 7.74 -10.11 1.77
C CYS A 402 8.79 -10.25 0.66
N MET A 403 9.17 -11.49 0.32
CA MET A 403 10.32 -11.76 -0.54
C MET A 403 9.98 -12.36 -1.88
N GLY A 404 8.84 -13.05 -2.01
CA GLY A 404 8.47 -13.81 -3.22
C GLY A 404 8.49 -12.97 -4.50
N HIS A 405 8.03 -11.72 -4.44
CA HIS A 405 8.06 -10.81 -5.59
C HIS A 405 9.37 -10.02 -5.75
N ARG A 406 10.27 -10.05 -4.75
CA ARG A 406 11.51 -9.27 -4.70
C ARG A 406 12.76 -10.06 -5.05
N ALA A 407 12.76 -11.37 -4.79
CA ALA A 407 13.90 -12.23 -5.04
C ALA A 407 13.52 -13.29 -6.08
N LYS A 408 14.20 -13.28 -7.24
CA LYS A 408 14.01 -14.29 -8.29
C LYS A 408 15.34 -14.95 -8.62
N LYS A 409 15.34 -16.25 -8.89
CA LYS A 409 16.54 -16.94 -9.39
C LYS A 409 16.93 -16.35 -10.74
N ARG A 410 18.21 -16.00 -10.91
CA ARG A 410 18.76 -15.59 -12.20
C ARG A 410 18.85 -16.82 -13.10
N GLU A 411 18.60 -16.62 -14.39
CA GLU A 411 19.03 -17.60 -15.40
C GLU A 411 20.55 -17.74 -15.35
N GLU A 412 21.06 -18.95 -15.59
CA GLU A 412 22.49 -19.29 -15.50
C GLU A 412 23.38 -18.29 -16.28
N ARG A 413 22.97 -17.90 -17.49
CA ARG A 413 23.69 -16.92 -18.31
C ARG A 413 23.77 -15.54 -17.66
N LYS A 414 22.70 -15.09 -16.99
CA LYS A 414 22.65 -13.80 -16.29
C LYS A 414 23.51 -13.83 -15.03
N GLU A 415 23.57 -14.98 -14.35
CA GLU A 415 24.46 -15.21 -13.20
C GLU A 415 25.94 -15.14 -13.61
N VAL A 416 26.35 -15.85 -14.66
CA VAL A 416 27.73 -15.80 -15.18
C VAL A 416 28.12 -14.37 -15.55
N MET A 417 27.22 -13.64 -16.23
CA MET A 417 27.46 -12.23 -16.57
C MET A 417 27.58 -11.33 -15.34
N TRP A 418 26.84 -11.59 -14.27
CA TRP A 418 26.95 -10.86 -13.02
C TRP A 418 28.30 -11.12 -12.35
N LEU A 419 28.74 -12.38 -12.30
CA LEU A 419 30.06 -12.76 -11.79
C LEU A 419 31.19 -12.13 -12.62
N MET A 420 31.05 -12.10 -13.94
CA MET A 420 32.04 -11.52 -14.85
C MET A 420 32.13 -10.00 -14.79
N LYS A 421 30.98 -9.30 -14.65
CA LYS A 421 30.98 -7.82 -14.54
C LYS A 421 31.52 -7.34 -13.18
N GLY A 422 31.67 -8.25 -12.22
CA GLY A 422 31.89 -7.91 -10.82
C GLY A 422 30.62 -7.29 -10.24
N GLY A 423 30.24 -7.68 -9.03
CA GLY A 423 29.24 -6.92 -8.29
C GLY A 423 29.65 -5.44 -8.29
N ALA A 424 28.70 -4.53 -8.53
CA ALA A 424 28.97 -3.11 -8.77
C ALA A 424 29.75 -2.36 -7.67
N GLY A 425 30.12 -3.03 -6.56
CA GLY A 425 31.00 -2.52 -5.51
C GLY A 425 32.48 -2.92 -5.63
N GLY A 426 32.90 -3.65 -6.67
CA GLY A 426 34.24 -4.24 -6.76
C GLY A 426 35.07 -3.76 -7.96
N GLY A 427 35.08 -2.46 -8.24
CA GLY A 427 36.07 -1.86 -9.14
C GLY A 427 37.45 -1.84 -8.50
N VAL A 428 38.07 -3.02 -8.32
CA VAL A 428 39.47 -3.13 -7.90
C VAL A 428 40.24 -3.86 -8.98
N ASP A 429 41.15 -3.11 -9.58
CA ASP A 429 42.19 -3.48 -10.53
C ASP A 429 42.65 -4.94 -10.42
N LYS A 430 42.19 -5.78 -11.35
CA LYS A 430 42.87 -7.03 -11.67
C LYS A 430 43.26 -7.08 -13.14
N GLN A 431 44.08 -6.11 -13.53
CA GLN A 431 45.17 -6.36 -14.48
C GLN A 431 46.30 -7.09 -13.75
N GLN A 432 46.09 -8.35 -13.39
CA GLN A 432 47.22 -9.25 -13.17
C GLN A 432 46.95 -10.55 -13.90
N GLN A 433 47.63 -10.65 -15.04
CA GLN A 433 47.79 -11.82 -15.87
C GLN A 433 48.11 -13.04 -15.01
N VAL A 434 47.26 -14.07 -15.05
CA VAL A 434 47.68 -15.44 -14.79
C VAL A 434 47.37 -16.27 -16.02
N LYS A 435 48.39 -16.41 -16.85
CA LYS A 435 48.44 -17.39 -17.95
C LYS A 435 48.63 -18.79 -17.35
N GLY A 436 47.75 -19.71 -17.72
CA GLY A 436 48.07 -21.14 -17.80
C GLY A 436 47.76 -21.96 -16.55
N GLY A 437 46.58 -22.59 -16.53
CA GLY A 437 46.28 -23.67 -15.59
C GLY A 437 44.84 -24.14 -15.71
N ASN A 438 44.63 -25.33 -16.28
CA ASN A 438 43.34 -26.03 -16.33
C ASN A 438 42.83 -26.33 -14.91
N LEU A 439 42.14 -25.37 -14.29
CA LEU A 439 41.41 -25.59 -13.05
C LEU A 439 39.97 -25.95 -13.40
N LYS A 440 39.68 -27.26 -13.38
CA LYS A 440 38.31 -27.77 -13.25
C LYS A 440 37.73 -27.21 -11.95
N MET A 441 36.92 -26.16 -12.07
CA MET A 441 36.15 -25.60 -10.96
C MET A 441 35.19 -26.67 -10.43
N LYS A 442 35.57 -27.32 -9.33
CA LYS A 442 34.62 -27.91 -8.38
C LYS A 442 34.11 -26.79 -7.48
N ALA A 443 33.29 -25.91 -8.02
CA ALA A 443 32.47 -24.98 -7.25
C ALA A 443 31.02 -25.46 -7.35
N GLY A 444 30.26 -25.44 -6.25
CA GLY A 444 28.82 -25.69 -6.28
C GLY A 444 28.37 -27.00 -5.64
N ARG A 445 28.59 -27.17 -4.32
CA ARG A 445 27.73 -28.04 -3.51
C ARG A 445 27.28 -27.38 -2.20
N GLY A 446 28.06 -26.45 -1.67
CA GLY A 446 27.68 -25.66 -0.49
C GLY A 446 26.77 -24.47 -0.81
N ALA A 447 27.01 -23.78 -1.94
CA ALA A 447 26.21 -22.64 -2.37
C ALA A 447 24.77 -23.04 -2.73
N ASP A 448 24.60 -24.21 -3.37
CA ASP A 448 23.28 -24.74 -3.73
C ASP A 448 22.44 -25.04 -2.49
N ARG A 449 23.05 -25.47 -1.37
CA ARG A 449 22.31 -25.77 -0.14
C ARG A 449 21.75 -24.54 0.55
N ILE A 450 22.50 -23.42 0.52
CA ILE A 450 22.03 -22.12 1.02
C ILE A 450 21.01 -21.54 0.06
N LEU A 451 21.19 -21.73 -1.25
CA LEU A 451 20.20 -21.31 -2.25
C LEU A 451 18.90 -22.08 -2.09
N ASP A 452 18.97 -23.40 -1.88
CA ASP A 452 17.81 -24.26 -1.64
C ASP A 452 17.15 -23.93 -0.30
N GLU A 453 17.91 -23.54 0.72
CA GLU A 453 17.35 -23.06 1.98
C GLU A 453 16.67 -21.68 1.81
N ILE A 454 17.30 -20.75 1.10
CA ILE A 454 16.71 -19.45 0.75
C ILE A 454 15.46 -19.63 -0.12
N LEU A 455 15.48 -20.50 -1.14
CA LEU A 455 14.35 -20.80 -2.03
C LEU A 455 13.30 -21.73 -1.42
N ARG A 456 13.60 -22.35 -0.27
CA ARG A 456 12.61 -23.08 0.53
C ARG A 456 11.94 -22.17 1.56
N ILE A 457 12.64 -21.11 1.98
CA ILE A 457 12.13 -20.10 2.93
C ILE A 457 11.36 -18.99 2.19
N VAL A 458 11.84 -18.58 1.00
CA VAL A 458 11.18 -17.69 0.04
C VAL A 458 10.32 -18.53 -0.87
#